data_AF-A0A7G2K1E1-F1
#
_entry.id   AF-A0A7G2K1E1-F1
#
_cell.length_a   1.000
_cell.length_b   1.000
_cell.length_c   1.000
_cell.angle_alpha   90.00
_cell.angle_beta   90.00
_cell.angle_gamma   90.00
#
_symmetry.space_group_name_H-M   'P 1'
#
loop_
_entity.id
_entity.type
_entity.pdbx_description
1 polymer ?
#
loop_
_entity_poly.entity_id
_entity_poly.type
_entity_poly.pdbx_seq_one_letter_code
_entity_poly.pdbx_strand_id
1 'polypeptide(L)'
;MKFTDKTTQAVTQRTITKDGFLVVPATISKVGVFDYLATELGLKEDGIKKVARTEKSLFSDETIKSFENATLTVGHPKDGVNAKNWKQLSVGVVRNVKRVGDELTAEAWIYDEQAIKTVQEHGVEQ
;
A
#
# COMPACT_ATOMS: atom_id res chain seq x y z
N MET A 1 -15.45 30.83 10.26
CA MET A 1 -14.77 30.77 8.94
C MET A 1 -14.20 29.36 8.78
N LYS A 2 -14.77 28.54 7.88
CA LYS A 2 -14.27 27.20 7.58
C LYS A 2 -13.30 27.32 6.40
N PHE A 3 -12.02 27.11 6.65
CA PHE A 3 -11.02 27.00 5.60
C PHE A 3 -11.14 25.60 4.98
N THR A 4 -11.74 25.50 3.81
CA THR A 4 -11.77 24.26 3.03
C THR A 4 -10.58 24.30 2.09
N ASP A 5 -9.47 23.72 2.56
CA ASP A 5 -8.26 23.55 1.77
C ASP A 5 -8.56 22.58 0.62
N LYS A 6 -8.79 23.12 -0.58
CA LYS A 6 -8.86 22.34 -1.83
C LYS A 6 -7.43 21.98 -2.25
N THR A 7 -6.75 21.19 -1.43
CA THR A 7 -5.63 20.41 -1.95
C THR A 7 -6.23 19.49 -3.01
N THR A 8 -5.71 19.58 -4.23
CA THR A 8 -6.07 18.68 -5.33
C THR A 8 -5.57 17.30 -4.94
N GLN A 9 -6.29 16.62 -4.05
CA GLN A 9 -6.10 15.21 -3.78
C GLN A 9 -6.34 14.54 -5.11
N ALA A 10 -5.27 14.00 -5.71
CA ALA A 10 -5.35 13.10 -6.83
C ALA A 10 -6.59 12.22 -6.60
N VAL A 11 -7.52 12.26 -7.56
CA VAL A 11 -8.77 11.52 -7.50
C VAL A 11 -8.38 10.05 -7.31
N THR A 12 -8.27 9.61 -6.06
CA THR A 12 -8.07 8.20 -5.75
C THR A 12 -9.33 7.58 -6.28
N GLN A 13 -9.21 6.82 -7.36
CA GLN A 13 -10.33 6.33 -8.16
C GLN A 13 -10.99 5.18 -7.38
N ARG A 14 -11.58 5.52 -6.24
CA ARG A 14 -12.23 4.64 -5.30
C ARG A 14 -13.52 4.18 -5.94
N THR A 15 -13.56 2.92 -6.34
CA THR A 15 -14.71 2.33 -7.02
C THR A 15 -15.37 1.36 -6.08
N ILE A 16 -16.68 1.50 -5.87
CA ILE A 16 -17.46 0.52 -5.10
C ILE A 16 -18.03 -0.49 -6.08
N THR A 17 -17.75 -1.77 -5.85
CA THR A 17 -18.31 -2.89 -6.63
C THR A 17 -19.81 -3.05 -6.34
N LYS A 18 -20.54 -3.76 -7.20
CA LYS A 18 -21.98 -4.02 -7.00
C LYS A 18 -22.28 -4.74 -5.69
N ASP A 19 -21.33 -5.54 -5.21
CA ASP A 19 -21.40 -6.29 -3.95
C ASP A 19 -21.06 -5.43 -2.72
N GLY A 20 -20.70 -4.14 -2.90
CA GLY A 20 -20.39 -3.22 -1.81
C GLY A 20 -18.91 -3.13 -1.41
N PHE A 21 -18.02 -3.89 -2.07
CA PHE A 21 -16.58 -3.81 -1.80
C PHE A 21 -15.95 -2.55 -2.35
N LEU A 22 -15.00 -1.98 -1.61
CA LEU A 22 -14.26 -0.79 -2.03
C LEU A 22 -12.97 -1.20 -2.72
N VAL A 23 -12.79 -0.74 -3.96
CA VAL A 23 -11.58 -0.93 -4.76
C VAL A 23 -10.85 0.39 -4.85
N VAL A 24 -9.62 0.43 -4.37
CA VAL A 24 -8.79 1.64 -4.37
C VAL A 24 -7.50 1.35 -5.13
N PRO A 25 -7.26 2.00 -6.29
CA PRO A 25 -5.96 1.92 -6.94
C PRO A 25 -4.94 2.66 -6.08
N ALA A 26 -3.84 1.97 -5.77
CA ALA A 26 -2.75 2.46 -4.94
C ALA A 26 -1.41 2.22 -5.64
N THR A 27 -0.50 3.18 -5.52
CA THR A 27 0.89 3.01 -5.96
C THR A 27 1.65 2.32 -4.83
N ILE A 28 2.12 1.09 -5.08
CA ILE A 28 2.87 0.29 -4.11
C ILE A 28 4.29 0.84 -3.98
N SER A 29 4.94 1.11 -5.12
CA SER A 29 6.29 1.67 -5.13
C SER A 29 6.64 2.28 -6.46
N LYS A 30 7.77 2.99 -6.51
CA LYS A 30 8.35 3.54 -7.74
C LYS A 30 9.81 3.20 -7.86
N VAL A 31 10.31 3.14 -9.08
CA VAL A 31 11.73 3.02 -9.38
C VAL A 31 12.41 4.32 -8.97
N GLY A 32 13.55 4.21 -8.28
CA GLY A 32 14.25 5.38 -7.78
C GLY A 32 15.29 5.06 -6.72
N VAL A 33 15.98 6.11 -6.28
CA VAL A 33 16.96 6.04 -5.20
C VAL A 33 16.29 6.54 -3.93
N PHE A 34 16.25 5.68 -2.92
CA PHE A 34 15.67 5.98 -1.62
C PHE A 34 16.76 6.03 -0.58
N ASP A 35 16.65 7.02 0.30
CA ASP A 35 17.54 7.23 1.42
C ASP A 35 17.05 6.38 2.60
N TYR A 36 17.77 5.30 2.90
CA TYR A 36 17.49 4.40 4.02
C TYR A 36 18.51 4.61 5.13
N LEU A 37 18.10 4.47 6.38
CA LEU A 37 19.06 4.43 7.49
C LEU A 37 19.87 3.14 7.40
N ALA A 38 21.18 3.23 7.59
CA ALA A 38 22.06 2.06 7.64
C ALA A 38 21.57 1.01 8.66
N THR A 39 20.99 1.45 9.77
CA THR A 39 20.35 0.59 10.78
C THR A 39 19.16 -0.21 10.24
N GLU A 40 18.36 0.35 9.32
CA GLU A 40 17.24 -0.36 8.68
C GLU A 40 17.71 -1.43 7.70
N LEU A 41 18.92 -1.26 7.16
CA LEU A 41 19.57 -2.25 6.30
C LEU A 41 20.37 -3.29 7.11
N GLY A 42 20.32 -3.24 8.44
CA GLY A 42 21.07 -4.13 9.33
C GLY A 42 22.58 -3.84 9.36
N LEU A 43 23.02 -2.66 8.91
CA LEU A 43 24.40 -2.24 8.98
C LEU A 43 24.69 -1.60 10.34
N LYS A 44 25.81 -1.99 10.96
CA LYS A 44 26.35 -1.39 12.20
C LYS A 44 27.09 -0.07 11.93
N GLU A 45 26.57 0.73 11.02
CA GLU A 45 27.09 2.05 10.71
C GLU A 45 25.99 3.08 10.93
N ASP A 46 26.36 4.29 11.36
CA ASP A 46 25.44 5.42 11.43
C ASP A 46 25.52 6.20 10.11
N GLY A 47 24.38 6.40 9.45
CA GLY A 47 24.33 7.15 8.20
C GLY A 47 23.17 6.77 7.28
N ILE A 48 22.91 7.64 6.31
CA ILE A 48 21.91 7.43 5.27
C ILE A 48 22.59 6.74 4.07
N LYS A 49 22.11 5.56 3.70
CA LYS A 49 22.55 4.84 2.51
C LYS A 49 21.50 5.02 1.41
N LYS A 50 22.00 5.33 0.21
CA LYS A 50 21.18 5.42 -1.00
C LYS A 50 20.97 4.04 -1.58
N VAL A 51 19.76 3.50 -1.42
CA VAL A 51 19.36 2.22 -2.01
C VAL A 51 18.66 2.50 -3.33
N ALA A 52 19.27 2.03 -4.42
CA ALA A 52 18.63 2.08 -5.73
C ALA A 52 17.63 0.92 -5.86
N ARG A 53 16.34 1.24 -5.93
CA ARG A 53 15.31 0.29 -6.37
C ARG A 53 15.31 0.30 -7.89
N THR A 54 15.89 -0.74 -8.48
CA THR A 54 15.89 -0.95 -9.92
C THR A 54 14.55 -1.52 -10.38
N GLU A 55 14.14 -1.17 -11.59
CA GLU A 55 12.94 -1.69 -12.23
C GLU A 55 12.95 -3.23 -12.28
N LYS A 56 14.11 -3.84 -12.52
CA LYS A 56 14.23 -5.29 -12.61
C LYS A 56 13.90 -5.97 -11.29
N SER A 57 14.30 -5.38 -10.16
CA SER A 57 13.98 -5.92 -8.83
C SER A 57 12.52 -5.65 -8.47
N LEU A 58 12.03 -4.42 -8.71
CA LEU A 58 10.67 -4.03 -8.36
C LEU A 58 9.58 -4.74 -9.19
N PHE A 59 9.85 -4.96 -10.48
CA PHE A 59 8.94 -5.63 -11.42
C PHE A 59 9.30 -7.10 -11.65
N SER A 60 10.14 -7.70 -10.80
CA SER A 60 10.37 -9.13 -10.85
C SER A 60 9.09 -9.90 -10.55
N ASP A 61 8.91 -11.04 -11.21
CA ASP A 61 7.74 -11.92 -11.03
C ASP A 61 7.56 -12.33 -9.57
N GLU A 62 8.65 -12.58 -8.86
CA GLU A 62 8.66 -12.87 -7.42
C GLU A 62 8.12 -11.71 -6.58
N THR A 63 8.53 -10.48 -6.89
CA THR A 63 8.07 -9.27 -6.19
C THR A 63 6.60 -9.00 -6.48
N ILE A 64 6.19 -9.08 -7.74
CA ILE A 64 4.78 -8.93 -8.14
C ILE A 64 3.92 -9.97 -7.42
N LYS A 65 4.34 -11.24 -7.41
CA LYS A 65 3.64 -12.32 -6.67
C LYS A 65 3.61 -12.10 -5.17
N SER A 66 4.66 -11.52 -4.60
CA SER A 66 4.71 -11.22 -3.17
C SER A 66 3.70 -10.13 -2.78
N PHE A 67 3.50 -9.14 -3.65
CA PHE A 67 2.47 -8.11 -3.47
C PHE A 67 1.07 -8.59 -3.88
N GLU A 68 0.96 -9.52 -4.82
CA GLU A 68 -0.31 -10.06 -5.29
C GLU A 68 -0.90 -11.01 -4.26
N ASN A 69 -2.12 -10.71 -3.79
CA ASN A 69 -2.78 -11.32 -2.64
C ASN A 69 -2.18 -10.95 -1.28
N ALA A 70 -1.33 -9.92 -1.22
CA ALA A 70 -0.91 -9.37 0.06
C ALA A 70 -2.14 -8.93 0.87
N THR A 71 -2.14 -9.29 2.14
CA THR A 71 -3.17 -8.88 3.10
C THR A 71 -3.18 -7.37 3.27
N LEU A 72 -4.37 -6.76 3.17
CA LEU A 72 -4.56 -5.39 3.59
C LEU A 72 -5.00 -5.37 5.05
N THR A 73 -4.32 -4.58 5.88
CA THR A 73 -4.71 -4.33 7.27
C THR A 73 -5.05 -2.85 7.45
N VAL A 74 -5.99 -2.54 8.36
CA VAL A 74 -6.23 -1.13 8.75
C VAL A 74 -5.19 -0.76 9.80
N GLY A 75 -4.24 0.09 9.41
CA GLY A 75 -3.10 0.47 10.24
C GLY A 75 -1.99 -0.58 10.26
N HIS A 76 -0.90 -0.27 10.98
CA HIS A 76 0.27 -1.15 11.12
C HIS A 76 0.10 -2.03 12.37
N PRO A 77 -0.24 -3.33 12.23
CA PRO A 77 -0.36 -4.22 13.38
C PRO A 77 1.01 -4.42 14.05
N LYS A 78 1.03 -4.51 15.38
CA LYS A 78 2.27 -4.82 16.13
C LYS A 78 2.77 -6.23 15.86
N ASP A 79 1.85 -7.15 15.57
CA ASP A 79 2.12 -8.54 15.26
C ASP A 79 1.92 -8.81 13.77
N GLY A 80 2.81 -9.59 13.17
CA GLY A 80 2.66 -10.01 11.77
C GLY A 80 1.36 -10.79 11.54
N VAL A 81 0.73 -10.55 10.39
CA VAL A 81 -0.51 -11.25 10.04
C VAL A 81 -0.21 -12.73 9.78
N ASN A 82 -0.83 -13.59 10.58
CA ASN A 82 -0.71 -15.05 10.50
C ASN A 82 -2.09 -15.68 10.34
N ALA A 83 -2.15 -16.97 9.96
CA ALA A 83 -3.40 -17.70 9.75
C ALA A 83 -4.39 -17.62 10.94
N LYS A 84 -3.90 -17.45 12.18
CA LYS A 84 -4.73 -17.28 13.38
C LYS A 84 -5.40 -15.90 13.49
N ASN A 85 -4.71 -14.84 13.05
CA ASN A 85 -5.15 -13.46 13.23
C ASN A 85 -5.61 -12.80 11.90
N TRP A 86 -5.44 -13.50 10.78
CA TRP A 86 -5.81 -13.02 9.45
C TRP A 86 -7.24 -12.49 9.41
N LYS A 87 -8.23 -13.23 9.93
CA LYS A 87 -9.64 -12.81 9.87
C LYS A 87 -9.92 -11.52 10.65
N GLN A 88 -9.13 -11.21 11.66
CA GLN A 88 -9.34 -10.02 12.51
C GLN A 88 -8.53 -8.82 12.05
N LEU A 89 -7.33 -9.04 11.50
CA LEU A 89 -6.43 -7.98 11.05
C LEU A 89 -6.60 -7.65 9.56
N SER A 90 -6.93 -8.66 8.75
CA SER A 90 -7.17 -8.49 7.31
C SER A 90 -8.54 -7.86 7.09
N VAL A 91 -8.54 -6.75 6.38
CA VAL A 91 -9.75 -6.06 5.92
C VAL A 91 -9.96 -6.20 4.41
N GLY A 92 -9.00 -6.82 3.73
CA GLY A 92 -8.90 -6.79 2.29
C GLY A 92 -7.65 -7.48 1.77
N VAL A 93 -7.50 -7.44 0.45
CA VAL A 93 -6.35 -7.99 -0.27
C VAL A 93 -5.93 -7.05 -1.39
N VAL A 94 -4.64 -7.07 -1.72
CA VAL A 94 -4.10 -6.38 -2.90
C VAL A 94 -4.21 -7.28 -4.12
N ARG A 95 -4.70 -6.75 -5.24
CA ARG A 95 -4.88 -7.44 -6.51
C ARG A 95 -4.40 -6.59 -7.67
N ASN A 96 -4.22 -7.20 -8.84
CA ASN A 96 -3.90 -6.52 -10.09
C ASN A 96 -2.64 -5.66 -9.99
N VAL A 97 -1.59 -6.24 -9.41
CA VAL A 97 -0.29 -5.58 -9.29
C VAL A 97 0.33 -5.49 -10.69
N LYS A 98 0.53 -4.28 -11.18
CA LYS A 98 1.00 -4.01 -12.54
C LYS A 98 1.94 -2.83 -12.60
N ARG A 99 2.87 -2.91 -13.55
CA ARG A 99 3.77 -1.81 -13.90
C ARG A 99 3.02 -0.77 -14.74
N VAL A 100 3.06 0.48 -14.30
CA VAL A 100 2.58 1.65 -15.03
C VAL A 100 3.77 2.62 -15.14
N GLY A 101 4.45 2.59 -16.29
CA GLY A 101 5.68 3.38 -16.50
C GLY A 101 6.79 2.96 -15.52
N ASP A 102 7.21 3.88 -14.66
CA ASP A 102 8.22 3.68 -13.61
C ASP A 102 7.62 3.39 -12.23
N GLU A 103 6.29 3.22 -12.15
CA GLU A 103 5.55 2.99 -10.92
C GLU A 103 4.92 1.60 -10.91
N LEU A 104 5.00 0.93 -9.76
CA LEU A 104 4.29 -0.31 -9.46
C LEU A 104 2.97 0.06 -8.82
N THR A 105 1.88 -0.18 -9.53
CA THR A 105 0.51 0.10 -9.08
C THR A 105 -0.21 -1.20 -8.76
N ALA A 106 -1.18 -1.14 -7.86
CA ALA A 106 -2.04 -2.26 -7.54
C ALA A 106 -3.43 -1.75 -7.13
N GLU A 107 -4.38 -2.67 -6.99
CA GLU A 107 -5.72 -2.39 -6.52
C GLU A 107 -5.89 -3.00 -5.13
N ALA A 108 -6.10 -2.16 -4.13
CA ALA A 108 -6.49 -2.59 -2.79
C ALA A 108 -7.99 -2.86 -2.79
N TRP A 109 -8.37 -4.12 -2.62
CA TRP A 109 -9.75 -4.55 -2.48
C TRP A 109 -10.07 -4.70 -1.00
N ILE A 110 -10.94 -3.83 -0.50
CA ILE A 110 -11.37 -3.81 0.90
C ILE A 110 -12.76 -4.43 0.96
N TYR A 111 -12.88 -5.49 1.74
CA TYR A 111 -14.11 -6.26 1.90
C TYR A 111 -14.85 -5.91 3.20
N ASP A 112 -14.13 -5.40 4.19
CA ASP A 112 -14.68 -5.11 5.51
C ASP A 112 -15.41 -3.76 5.54
N GLU A 113 -16.68 -3.76 5.98
CA GLU A 113 -17.52 -2.56 6.04
C GLU A 113 -16.92 -1.47 6.94
N GLN A 114 -16.35 -1.84 8.10
CA GLN A 114 -15.77 -0.87 9.03
C GLN A 114 -14.54 -0.22 8.39
N ALA A 115 -13.69 -1.02 7.75
CA ALA A 115 -12.53 -0.51 7.03
C ALA A 115 -12.90 0.41 5.86
N ILE A 116 -13.92 0.04 5.08
CA ILE A 116 -14.47 0.88 4.01
C ILE A 116 -14.91 2.22 4.59
N LYS A 117 -15.65 2.19 5.70
CA LYS A 117 -16.13 3.40 6.38
C LYS A 117 -14.97 4.25 6.90
N THR A 118 -13.97 3.64 7.54
CA THR A 118 -12.76 4.33 7.98
C THR A 118 -12.02 4.99 6.82
N VAL A 119 -11.83 4.28 5.69
CA VAL A 119 -11.16 4.83 4.51
C VAL A 119 -11.97 5.97 3.86
N GLN A 120 -13.31 5.90 3.92
CA GLN A 120 -14.18 6.97 3.45
C GLN A 120 -14.17 8.19 4.40
N GLU A 121 -14.15 7.99 5.72
CA GLU A 121 -14.18 9.06 6.72
C GLU A 121 -12.82 9.73 6.94
N HIS A 122 -11.74 8.95 7.03
CA HIS A 122 -10.39 9.42 7.37
C HIS A 122 -9.46 9.57 6.16
N GLY A 123 -9.83 9.03 5.00
CA GLY A 123 -8.94 8.93 3.86
C GLY A 123 -7.87 7.84 4.03
N VAL A 124 -7.13 7.57 2.97
CA VAL A 124 -5.92 6.74 3.04
C VAL A 124 -4.75 7.68 3.26
N GLU A 125 -4.20 7.68 4.47
CA GLU A 125 -2.93 8.39 4.74
C GLU A 125 -1.84 7.64 3.96
N GLN A 126 -1.19 8.34 3.01
CA GLN A 126 -0.08 7.83 2.21
C GLN A 126 1.24 7.96 2.96
#